data_AF-A0A7Y5FX04-F1
#
_entry.id   AF-A0A7Y5FX04-F1
#
_cell.length_a   1.000
_cell.length_b   1.000
_cell.length_c   1.000
_cell.angle_alpha   90.00
_cell.angle_beta   90.00
_cell.angle_gamma   90.00
#
_symmetry.space_group_name_H-M   'P 1'
#
loop_
_entity.id
_entity.type
_entity.pdbx_description
1 polymer ?
#
loop_
_entity_poly.entity_id
_entity_poly.type
_entity_poly.pdbx_seq_one_letter_code
_entity_poly.pdbx_strand_id
1 'polypeptide(L)'
;MKELFYFSFADLMARIEYHQEANSLSYTTHRKMTSSERGLVEQYLLNTVALQTEYYKRRHALFIYRGIDPRLTKVLDQLHSKNASREPVVDEKEINDSVRSLISRSMQNYYFEQIGETILEARRCIANGKAGFADDRPGRRKMKLEELVNAYNDYTDQKIAIAEIIPSELKSHFGLPGEGGYFQAAHAVHANFGA
;
A
#
# COMPACT_ATOMS: atom_id res chain seq x y z
N MET A 1 -21.42 -24.22 8.81
CA MET A 1 -20.49 -23.48 9.71
C MET A 1 -21.26 -22.36 10.38
N LYS A 2 -21.01 -22.08 11.66
CA LYS A 2 -21.65 -20.98 12.39
C LYS A 2 -20.65 -20.36 13.36
N GLU A 3 -20.26 -19.13 13.09
CA GLU A 3 -19.17 -18.47 13.81
C GLU A 3 -19.53 -17.02 14.17
N LEU A 4 -18.89 -16.52 15.22
CA LEU A 4 -19.02 -15.15 15.70
C LEU A 4 -17.72 -14.41 15.41
N PHE A 5 -17.85 -13.23 14.85
CA PHE A 5 -16.74 -12.36 14.52
C PHE A 5 -16.93 -11.01 15.21
N TYR A 6 -15.88 -10.55 15.85
CA TYR A 6 -15.81 -9.20 16.40
C TYR A 6 -14.88 -8.36 15.55
N PHE A 7 -15.41 -7.28 14.98
CA PHE A 7 -14.66 -6.31 14.20
C PHE A 7 -14.37 -5.09 15.07
N SER A 8 -13.16 -5.05 15.64
CA SER A 8 -12.73 -4.00 16.58
C SER A 8 -12.76 -2.60 15.97
N PHE A 9 -12.46 -2.46 14.67
CA PHE A 9 -12.42 -1.16 13.98
C PHE A 9 -13.75 -0.40 13.99
N ALA A 10 -14.87 -1.11 14.15
CA ALA A 10 -16.22 -0.55 14.14
C ALA A 10 -17.03 -0.94 15.38
N ASP A 11 -16.39 -1.54 16.38
CA ASP A 11 -17.05 -2.17 17.53
C ASP A 11 -18.26 -3.02 17.08
N LEU A 12 -18.04 -3.89 16.09
CA LEU A 12 -19.12 -4.58 15.39
C LEU A 12 -19.07 -6.09 15.63
N MET A 13 -20.05 -6.59 16.39
CA MET A 13 -20.32 -8.02 16.48
C MET A 13 -21.16 -8.50 15.29
N ALA A 14 -20.68 -9.54 14.62
CA ALA A 14 -21.36 -10.21 13.52
C ALA A 14 -21.40 -11.72 13.72
N ARG A 15 -22.48 -12.36 13.27
CA ARG A 15 -22.60 -13.81 13.21
C ARG A 15 -22.69 -14.24 11.76
N ILE A 16 -21.83 -15.18 11.40
CA ILE A 16 -21.69 -15.69 10.04
C ILE A 16 -22.07 -17.16 10.01
N GLU A 17 -22.93 -17.49 9.06
CA GLU A 17 -23.50 -18.81 8.86
C GLU A 17 -23.28 -19.23 7.41
N TYR A 18 -22.52 -20.31 7.21
CA TYR A 18 -22.41 -20.98 5.92
C TYR A 18 -23.31 -22.21 5.89
N HIS A 19 -24.26 -22.20 4.96
CA HIS A 19 -25.17 -23.30 4.66
C HIS A 19 -24.67 -24.05 3.42
N GLN A 20 -24.09 -25.23 3.65
CA GLN A 20 -23.46 -26.03 2.60
C GLN A 20 -24.47 -26.55 1.56
N GLU A 21 -25.68 -26.94 2.00
CA GLU A 21 -26.75 -27.44 1.13
C GLU A 21 -27.20 -26.40 0.09
N ALA A 22 -27.41 -25.16 0.55
CA ALA A 22 -27.82 -24.04 -0.29
C ALA A 22 -26.65 -23.28 -0.91
N ASN A 23 -25.41 -23.71 -0.65
CA ASN A 23 -24.17 -22.96 -0.94
C ASN A 23 -24.29 -21.46 -0.64
N SER A 24 -24.78 -21.11 0.54
CA SER A 24 -25.03 -19.72 0.92
C SER A 24 -24.23 -19.32 2.16
N LEU A 25 -23.61 -18.15 2.07
CA LEU A 25 -22.93 -17.49 3.17
C LEU A 25 -23.81 -16.32 3.60
N SER A 26 -24.29 -16.37 4.84
CA SER A 26 -25.15 -15.34 5.39
C SER A 26 -24.56 -14.74 6.64
N TYR A 27 -24.82 -13.46 6.87
CA TYR A 27 -24.34 -12.79 8.06
C TYR A 27 -25.38 -11.86 8.67
N THR A 28 -25.32 -11.72 9.99
CA THR A 28 -26.16 -10.82 10.80
C THR A 28 -25.27 -9.98 11.69
N THR A 29 -25.66 -8.75 12.01
CA THR A 29 -24.89 -7.84 12.86
C THR A 29 -25.70 -7.38 14.06
N HIS A 30 -25.05 -6.94 15.13
CA HIS A 30 -25.76 -6.45 16.31
C HIS A 30 -26.39 -5.05 16.11
N ARG A 31 -25.85 -4.26 15.17
CA ARG A 31 -26.33 -2.92 14.80
C ARG A 31 -26.36 -2.72 13.29
N LYS A 32 -26.97 -1.62 12.85
CA LYS A 32 -26.89 -1.16 11.46
C LYS A 32 -25.45 -0.74 11.14
N MET A 33 -24.92 -1.22 10.03
CA MET A 33 -23.61 -0.80 9.51
C MET A 33 -23.75 0.42 8.62
N THR A 34 -22.70 1.23 8.57
CA THR A 34 -22.50 2.22 7.50
C THR A 34 -22.10 1.54 6.19
N SER A 35 -22.22 2.23 5.06
CA SER A 35 -21.83 1.68 3.75
C SER A 35 -20.36 1.28 3.70
N SER A 36 -19.48 2.09 4.32
CA SER A 36 -18.04 1.83 4.38
C SER A 36 -17.72 0.61 5.26
N GLU A 37 -18.32 0.52 6.44
CA GLU A 37 -18.19 -0.65 7.33
C GLU A 37 -18.65 -1.92 6.63
N ARG A 38 -19.79 -1.86 5.93
CA ARG A 38 -20.34 -2.98 5.18
C ARG A 38 -19.37 -3.45 4.10
N GLY A 39 -18.79 -2.55 3.31
CA GLY A 39 -17.83 -2.92 2.27
C GLY A 39 -16.62 -3.67 2.84
N LEU A 40 -16.06 -3.20 3.95
CA LEU A 40 -14.92 -3.84 4.62
C LEU A 40 -15.28 -5.22 5.20
N VAL A 41 -16.41 -5.32 5.89
CA VAL A 41 -16.90 -6.59 6.46
C VAL A 41 -17.16 -7.60 5.35
N GLU A 42 -17.87 -7.21 4.29
CA GLU A 42 -18.19 -8.11 3.18
C GLU A 42 -16.93 -8.58 2.45
N GLN A 43 -15.97 -7.69 2.20
CA GLN A 43 -14.68 -8.05 1.60
C GLN A 43 -13.88 -9.02 2.49
N TYR A 44 -13.85 -8.79 3.81
CA TYR A 44 -13.22 -9.71 4.75
C TYR A 44 -13.88 -11.10 4.71
N LEU A 45 -15.22 -11.15 4.75
CA LEU A 45 -15.95 -12.42 4.73
C LEU A 45 -15.71 -13.21 3.45
N LEU A 46 -15.64 -12.55 2.29
CA LEU A 46 -15.35 -13.21 1.02
C LEU A 46 -13.88 -13.65 0.93
N ASN A 47 -12.93 -12.84 1.39
CA ASN A 47 -11.51 -13.16 1.28
C ASN A 47 -11.01 -14.12 2.36
N THR A 48 -11.71 -14.25 3.48
CA THR A 48 -11.27 -15.10 4.59
C THR A 48 -12.22 -16.26 4.81
N VAL A 49 -13.49 -15.97 5.08
CA VAL A 49 -14.47 -17.02 5.44
C VAL A 49 -14.89 -17.84 4.23
N ALA A 50 -15.14 -17.21 3.08
CA ALA A 50 -15.56 -17.93 1.89
C ALA A 50 -14.45 -18.85 1.33
N LEU A 51 -13.17 -18.48 1.48
CA LEU A 51 -12.03 -19.34 1.12
C LEU A 51 -11.93 -20.61 1.97
N GLN A 52 -12.34 -20.53 3.24
CA GLN A 52 -12.35 -21.67 4.15
C GLN A 52 -13.53 -22.63 3.91
N THR A 53 -14.47 -22.26 3.04
CA THR A 53 -15.68 -23.03 2.75
C THR A 53 -15.70 -23.54 1.31
N GLU A 54 -16.77 -24.24 0.93
CA GLU A 54 -16.99 -24.64 -0.47
C GLU A 54 -17.64 -23.53 -1.31
N TYR A 55 -17.75 -22.30 -0.78
CA TYR A 55 -18.45 -21.17 -1.40
C TYR A 55 -18.03 -20.94 -2.87
N TYR A 56 -16.73 -20.92 -3.17
CA TYR A 56 -16.23 -20.74 -4.53
C TYR A 56 -16.16 -22.04 -5.37
N LYS A 57 -16.32 -23.20 -4.74
CA LYS A 57 -16.18 -24.52 -5.39
C LYS A 57 -17.48 -24.99 -6.05
N ARG A 58 -18.64 -24.54 -5.54
CA ARG A 58 -19.97 -24.92 -6.03
C ARG A 58 -20.60 -23.83 -6.89
N ARG A 59 -21.37 -24.22 -7.92
CA ARG A 59 -22.15 -23.28 -8.74
C ARG A 59 -23.31 -22.70 -7.93
N HIS A 60 -23.63 -21.42 -8.16
CA HIS A 60 -24.66 -20.63 -7.46
C HIS A 60 -24.34 -20.37 -5.99
N ALA A 61 -23.32 -19.56 -5.73
CA ALA A 61 -23.00 -19.08 -4.40
C ALA A 61 -23.85 -17.85 -4.06
N LEU A 62 -24.47 -17.84 -2.88
CA LEU A 62 -25.29 -16.72 -2.42
C LEU A 62 -24.64 -16.07 -1.20
N PHE A 63 -24.44 -14.75 -1.26
CA PHE A 63 -23.97 -13.96 -0.13
C PHE A 63 -25.07 -13.02 0.35
N ILE A 64 -25.51 -13.19 1.60
CA ILE A 64 -26.75 -12.58 2.09
C ILE A 64 -26.52 -11.88 3.43
N TYR A 65 -26.78 -10.58 3.46
CA TYR A 65 -26.96 -9.87 4.73
C TYR A 65 -28.38 -10.10 5.25
N ARG A 66 -28.51 -10.75 6.41
CA ARG A 66 -29.79 -11.10 7.04
C ARG A 66 -30.34 -10.00 7.96
N GLY A 67 -29.61 -8.91 8.15
CA GLY A 67 -30.03 -7.79 8.98
C GLY A 67 -29.47 -7.82 10.40
N ILE A 68 -30.22 -7.19 11.31
CA ILE A 68 -29.80 -6.92 12.69
C ILE A 68 -30.31 -8.03 13.60
N ASP A 69 -29.43 -8.62 14.41
CA ASP A 69 -29.78 -9.55 15.48
C ASP A 69 -29.45 -8.93 16.86
N PRO A 70 -30.45 -8.49 17.64
CA PRO A 70 -30.24 -7.84 18.93
C PRO A 70 -29.66 -8.78 20.01
N ARG A 71 -29.69 -10.10 19.78
CA ARG A 71 -29.05 -11.06 20.70
C ARG A 71 -27.53 -10.92 20.68
N LEU A 72 -26.96 -10.42 19.59
CA LEU A 72 -25.53 -10.16 19.47
C LEU A 72 -25.04 -9.03 20.36
N THR A 73 -25.91 -8.09 20.72
CA THR A 73 -25.58 -7.02 21.69
C THR A 73 -25.21 -7.63 23.03
N LYS A 74 -26.00 -8.60 23.54
CA LYS A 74 -25.69 -9.29 24.79
C LYS A 74 -24.36 -10.06 24.73
N VAL A 75 -24.03 -10.60 23.57
CA VAL A 75 -22.75 -11.31 23.34
C VAL A 75 -21.58 -10.32 23.33
N LEU A 76 -21.77 -9.15 22.71
CA LEU A 76 -20.81 -8.06 22.72
C LEU A 76 -20.59 -7.54 24.15
N ASP A 77 -21.66 -7.30 24.91
CA ASP A 77 -21.58 -6.85 26.30
C ASP A 77 -20.85 -7.87 27.19
N GLN A 78 -21.11 -9.17 26.98
CA GLN A 78 -20.38 -10.24 27.66
C GLN A 78 -18.90 -10.29 27.27
N LEU A 79 -18.58 -10.05 25.99
CA LEU A 79 -17.21 -9.98 25.51
C LEU A 79 -16.48 -8.77 26.12
N HIS A 80 -17.11 -7.60 26.14
CA HIS A 80 -16.58 -6.41 26.80
C HIS A 80 -16.40 -6.62 28.31
N SER A 81 -17.35 -7.25 28.99
CA SER A 81 -17.24 -7.55 30.43
C SER A 81 -16.10 -8.54 30.74
N LYS A 82 -15.91 -9.55 29.89
CA LYS A 82 -14.79 -10.51 30.00
C LYS A 82 -13.44 -9.85 29.68
N ASN A 83 -13.42 -8.91 28.75
CA ASN A 83 -12.22 -8.16 28.40
C ASN A 83 -11.94 -7.01 29.35
N ALA A 84 -12.92 -6.52 30.11
CA ALA A 84 -12.74 -5.49 31.15
C ALA A 84 -12.24 -6.08 32.48
N SER A 85 -12.41 -7.39 32.70
CA SER A 85 -11.88 -8.12 33.86
C SER A 85 -10.47 -8.69 33.64
N ARG A 86 -9.97 -8.61 32.40
CA ARG A 86 -8.55 -8.73 32.07
C ARG A 86 -8.05 -7.29 31.90
N GLU A 87 -7.02 -6.86 32.60
CA GLU A 87 -6.33 -5.63 32.17
C GLU A 87 -5.99 -5.77 30.67
N PRO A 88 -6.18 -4.73 29.84
CA PRO A 88 -5.96 -4.83 28.40
C PRO A 88 -4.44 -4.84 28.15
N VAL A 89 -3.84 -6.03 28.27
CA VAL A 89 -2.42 -6.26 27.93
C VAL A 89 -2.30 -7.06 26.63
N VAL A 90 -3.36 -7.09 25.81
CA VAL A 90 -3.29 -7.58 24.43
C VAL A 90 -4.28 -6.79 23.56
N ASP A 91 -3.92 -5.99 22.57
CA ASP A 91 -2.66 -5.35 22.22
C ASP A 91 -3.05 -4.24 21.22
N GLU A 92 -3.63 -3.13 21.72
CA GLU A 92 -3.91 -1.94 20.88
C GLU A 92 -2.65 -1.49 20.14
N LYS A 93 -1.47 -1.82 20.68
CA LYS A 93 -0.18 -1.60 20.06
C LYS A 93 0.03 -2.53 18.87
N GLU A 94 -0.15 -3.85 18.98
CA GLU A 94 -0.04 -4.76 17.81
C GLU A 94 -1.06 -4.45 16.71
N ILE A 95 -2.29 -4.06 17.05
CA ILE A 95 -3.30 -3.68 16.04
C ILE A 95 -2.88 -2.36 15.37
N ASN A 96 -2.45 -1.36 16.14
CA ASN A 96 -1.92 -0.12 15.57
C ASN A 96 -0.66 -0.37 14.74
N ASP A 97 0.23 -1.26 15.18
CA ASP A 97 1.47 -1.59 14.50
C ASP A 97 1.18 -2.37 13.21
N SER A 98 0.15 -3.22 13.20
CA SER A 98 -0.31 -3.93 12.00
C SER A 98 -0.96 -2.98 10.98
N VAL A 99 -1.84 -2.08 11.44
CA VAL A 99 -2.46 -1.05 10.58
C VAL A 99 -1.39 -0.09 10.06
N ARG A 100 -0.46 0.33 10.92
CA ARG A 100 0.67 1.19 10.55
C ARG A 100 1.61 0.49 9.59
N SER A 101 1.86 -0.81 9.75
CA SER A 101 2.64 -1.61 8.80
C SER A 101 1.94 -1.71 7.44
N LEU A 102 0.62 -1.91 7.43
CA LEU A 102 -0.17 -2.01 6.20
C LEU A 102 -0.23 -0.67 5.44
N ILE A 103 -0.42 0.43 6.17
CA ILE A 103 -0.31 1.79 5.63
C ILE A 103 1.11 2.03 5.11
N SER A 104 2.13 1.70 5.89
CA SER A 104 3.53 1.92 5.49
C SER A 104 3.88 1.12 4.23
N ARG A 105 3.41 -0.13 4.13
CA ARG A 105 3.59 -0.97 2.93
C ARG A 105 2.83 -0.44 1.72
N SER A 106 1.60 0.05 1.92
CA SER A 106 0.81 0.66 0.85
C SER A 106 1.45 1.95 0.34
N MET A 107 1.93 2.80 1.26
CA MET A 107 2.60 4.05 0.95
C MET A 107 3.97 3.79 0.31
N GLN A 108 4.72 2.81 0.81
CA GLN A 108 5.97 2.33 0.21
C GLN A 108 5.76 1.94 -1.25
N ASN A 109 4.75 1.11 -1.54
CA ASN A 109 4.44 0.69 -2.90
C ASN A 109 4.04 1.87 -3.78
N TYR A 110 3.19 2.77 -3.27
CA TYR A 110 2.79 3.98 -3.98
C TYR A 110 4.01 4.85 -4.35
N TYR A 111 4.88 5.16 -3.39
CA TYR A 111 6.06 5.98 -3.65
C TYR A 111 7.06 5.27 -4.58
N PHE A 112 7.22 3.96 -4.46
CA PHE A 112 8.04 3.17 -5.40
C PHE A 112 7.54 3.31 -6.84
N GLU A 113 6.23 3.14 -7.06
CA GLU A 113 5.62 3.31 -8.37
C GLU A 113 5.80 4.73 -8.90
N GLN A 114 5.56 5.75 -8.06
CA GLN A 114 5.71 7.15 -8.45
C GLN A 114 7.17 7.54 -8.77
N ILE A 115 8.15 6.99 -8.04
CA ILE A 115 9.58 7.13 -8.36
C ILE A 115 9.87 6.50 -9.72
N GLY A 116 9.38 5.28 -9.95
CA GLY A 116 9.54 4.56 -11.21
C GLY A 116 8.93 5.30 -12.41
N GLU A 117 7.70 5.79 -12.28
CA GLU A 117 7.03 6.59 -13.31
C GLU A 117 7.81 7.87 -13.62
N THR A 118 8.30 8.58 -12.60
CA THR A 118 9.08 9.81 -12.77
C THR A 118 10.40 9.55 -13.52
N ILE A 119 11.07 8.43 -13.24
CA ILE A 119 12.29 8.01 -13.95
C ILE A 119 11.99 7.60 -15.40
N LEU A 120 10.89 6.89 -15.64
CA LEU A 120 10.48 6.48 -16.98
C LEU A 120 10.06 7.68 -17.85
N GLU A 121 9.33 8.63 -17.28
CA GLU A 121 9.02 9.91 -17.92
C GLU A 121 10.30 10.67 -18.25
N ALA A 122 11.29 10.65 -17.35
CA ALA A 122 12.58 11.27 -17.59
C ALA A 122 13.28 10.70 -18.83
N ARG A 123 13.36 9.37 -18.92
CA ARG A 123 13.91 8.68 -20.10
C ARG A 123 13.15 9.00 -21.38
N ARG A 124 11.81 9.04 -21.33
CA ARG A 124 10.97 9.36 -22.50
C ARG A 124 11.17 10.79 -22.98
N CYS A 125 11.36 11.76 -22.08
CA CYS A 125 11.64 13.14 -22.46
C CYS A 125 12.98 13.27 -23.19
N ILE A 126 14.02 12.59 -22.70
CA ILE A 126 15.35 12.57 -23.32
C ILE A 126 15.31 11.89 -24.69
N ALA A 127 14.67 10.71 -24.78
CA ALA A 127 14.56 9.95 -26.02
C ALA A 127 13.81 10.71 -27.13
N ASN A 128 12.82 11.54 -26.77
CA ASN A 128 12.03 12.31 -27.73
C ASN A 128 12.68 13.64 -28.13
N GLY A 129 13.95 13.89 -27.77
CA GLY A 129 14.67 15.12 -28.13
C GLY A 129 14.07 16.40 -27.54
N LYS A 130 13.11 16.27 -26.61
CA LYS A 130 12.59 17.41 -25.86
C LYS A 130 13.67 17.79 -24.86
N ALA A 131 14.23 18.99 -24.98
CA ALA A 131 15.12 19.61 -24.00
C ALA A 131 14.47 19.84 -22.62
N GLY A 132 13.39 19.13 -22.29
CA GLY A 132 12.57 19.28 -21.09
C GLY A 132 13.22 18.78 -19.79
N PHE A 133 14.52 18.45 -19.81
CA PHE A 133 15.37 18.31 -18.61
C PHE A 133 16.43 19.42 -18.49
N ALA A 134 16.73 20.13 -19.57
CA ALA A 134 17.63 21.28 -19.55
C ALA A 134 16.87 22.60 -19.31
N ASP A 135 15.62 22.67 -19.76
CA ASP A 135 14.80 23.90 -19.75
C ASP A 135 13.72 23.94 -18.64
N ASP A 136 13.55 22.84 -17.91
CA ASP A 136 12.74 22.88 -16.69
C ASP A 136 13.68 23.27 -15.55
N ARG A 137 13.44 24.42 -14.91
CA ARG A 137 14.22 24.96 -13.78
C ARG A 137 14.87 23.80 -13.01
N PRO A 138 16.19 23.58 -13.09
CA PRO A 138 16.84 22.30 -12.76
C PRO A 138 16.66 21.81 -11.32
N GLY A 139 15.96 22.57 -10.47
CA GLY A 139 15.51 22.15 -9.17
C GLY A 139 14.14 21.45 -9.13
N ARG A 140 13.16 21.76 -9.99
CA ARG A 140 11.75 21.38 -9.70
C ARG A 140 11.49 19.88 -9.76
N ARG A 141 12.01 19.19 -10.78
CA ARG A 141 11.83 17.73 -10.90
C ARG A 141 12.77 16.93 -10.02
N LYS A 142 13.98 17.45 -9.79
CA LYS A 142 14.92 16.92 -8.80
C LYS A 142 14.30 16.98 -7.40
N MET A 143 13.73 18.12 -7.02
CA MET A 143 13.05 18.35 -5.75
C MET A 143 11.82 17.45 -5.61
N LYS A 144 11.03 17.27 -6.68
CA LYS A 144 9.92 16.32 -6.67
C LYS A 144 10.39 14.87 -6.43
N LEU A 145 11.48 14.46 -7.07
CA LEU A 145 12.05 13.13 -6.87
C LEU A 145 12.69 12.99 -5.48
N GLU A 146 13.31 14.06 -4.95
CA GLU A 146 13.80 14.17 -3.57
C GLU A 146 12.68 13.98 -2.55
N GLU A 147 11.56 14.65 -2.76
CA GLU A 147 10.37 14.51 -1.91
C GLU A 147 9.82 13.09 -1.94
N LEU A 148 9.74 12.46 -3.12
CA LEU A 148 9.24 11.08 -3.26
C LEU A 148 10.17 10.05 -2.59
N VAL A 149 11.48 10.24 -2.70
CA VAL A 149 12.48 9.33 -2.10
C VAL A 149 12.55 9.52 -0.59
N ASN A 150 12.47 10.76 -0.10
CA ASN A 150 12.38 11.02 1.34
C ASN A 150 11.10 10.41 1.92
N ALA A 151 9.97 10.59 1.24
CA ALA A 151 8.72 9.96 1.67
C ALA A 151 8.83 8.43 1.67
N TYR A 152 9.44 7.82 0.65
CA TYR A 152 9.69 6.37 0.63
C TYR A 152 10.55 5.90 1.81
N ASN A 153 11.62 6.63 2.12
CA ASN A 153 12.52 6.34 3.25
C ASN A 153 11.79 6.41 4.60
N ASP A 154 10.89 7.38 4.78
CA ASP A 154 10.07 7.54 5.99
C ASP A 154 9.14 6.33 6.26
N TYR A 155 8.72 5.61 5.21
CA TYR A 155 7.85 4.43 5.33
C TYR A 155 8.58 3.08 5.32
N THR A 156 9.89 3.08 5.08
CA THR A 156 10.68 1.83 4.93
C THR A 156 11.81 1.67 5.94
N ASP A 157 12.05 2.68 6.79
CA ASP A 157 13.24 2.80 7.65
C ASP A 157 14.57 2.66 6.86
N GLN A 158 14.52 2.85 5.53
CA GLN A 158 15.69 2.83 4.67
C GLN A 158 16.23 4.25 4.47
N LYS A 159 17.52 4.36 4.16
CA LYS A 159 18.17 5.63 3.84
C LYS A 159 18.74 5.56 2.43
N ILE A 160 17.86 5.40 1.45
CA ILE A 160 18.26 5.36 0.05
C ILE A 160 18.57 6.78 -0.40
N ALA A 161 19.76 6.98 -0.95
CA ALA A 161 20.12 8.25 -1.57
C ALA A 161 19.64 8.28 -3.03
N ILE A 162 19.20 9.43 -3.52
CA ILE A 162 18.69 9.59 -4.90
C ILE A 162 19.73 9.19 -5.95
N ALA A 163 21.01 9.39 -5.66
CA ALA A 163 22.11 9.00 -6.53
C ALA A 163 22.21 7.48 -6.76
N GLU A 164 21.61 6.67 -5.87
CA GLU A 164 21.58 5.21 -5.95
C GLU A 164 20.40 4.69 -6.80
N ILE A 165 19.35 5.49 -6.96
CA ILE A 165 18.11 5.10 -7.64
C ILE A 165 18.06 5.63 -9.07
N ILE A 166 18.74 6.75 -9.32
CA ILE A 166 18.81 7.36 -10.65
C ILE A 166 19.80 6.55 -11.51
N PRO A 167 19.34 6.00 -12.65
CA PRO A 167 20.22 5.37 -13.63
C PRO A 167 21.36 6.29 -14.09
N SER A 168 22.55 5.73 -14.33
CA SER A 168 23.77 6.45 -14.70
C SER A 168 23.58 7.49 -15.82
N GLU A 169 22.80 7.14 -16.84
CA GLU A 169 22.52 7.95 -18.02
C GLU A 169 21.62 9.16 -17.73
N LEU A 170 20.93 9.18 -16.58
CA LEU A 170 20.09 10.28 -16.14
C LEU A 170 20.79 11.20 -15.14
N LYS A 171 21.91 10.79 -14.53
CA LYS A 171 22.59 11.54 -13.45
C LYS A 171 22.91 12.99 -13.84
N SER A 172 23.41 13.21 -15.06
CA SER A 172 23.71 14.54 -15.60
C SER A 172 22.46 15.43 -15.74
N HIS A 173 21.30 14.84 -16.05
CA HIS A 173 20.02 15.53 -16.18
C HIS A 173 19.38 15.89 -14.84
N PHE A 174 19.84 15.27 -13.75
CA PHE A 174 19.44 15.59 -12.37
C PHE A 174 20.52 16.38 -11.60
N GLY A 175 21.57 16.85 -12.28
CA GLY A 175 22.65 17.62 -11.67
C GLY A 175 23.47 16.82 -10.65
N LEU A 176 23.57 15.50 -10.85
CA LEU A 176 24.39 14.59 -10.06
C LEU A 176 25.67 14.24 -10.83
N PRO A 177 26.80 13.98 -10.13
CA PRO A 177 28.02 13.52 -10.79
C PRO A 177 27.74 12.18 -11.46
N GLY A 178 27.80 12.16 -12.79
CA GLY A 178 27.74 10.92 -13.56
C GLY A 178 28.98 10.07 -13.25
N GLU A 179 28.81 8.76 -13.11
CA GLU A 179 29.97 7.87 -13.18
C GLU A 179 30.60 8.04 -14.56
N GLY A 180 31.88 8.37 -14.57
CA GLY A 180 32.63 8.76 -15.75
C GLY A 180 32.49 7.74 -16.87
N GLY A 181 31.68 8.08 -17.88
CA GLY A 181 31.96 7.69 -19.25
C GLY A 181 33.20 8.44 -19.68
N TYR A 182 34.33 7.74 -19.76
CA TYR A 182 35.60 8.14 -20.35
C TYR A 182 35.46 9.30 -21.34
N PHE A 183 35.88 10.51 -20.92
CA PHE A 183 36.33 11.51 -21.88
C PHE A 183 37.55 10.89 -22.56
N GLN A 184 37.34 10.44 -23.79
CA GLN A 184 38.41 10.14 -24.72
C GLN A 184 39.12 11.47 -24.98
N ALA A 185 40.15 11.76 -24.19
CA ALA A 185 41.11 12.82 -24.46
C ALA A 185 41.96 12.37 -25.67
N ALA A 186 41.38 12.44 -26.87
CA ALA A 186 42.11 12.33 -28.12
C ALA A 186 42.62 13.72 -28.49
N HIS A 187 43.83 14.03 -27.99
CA HIS A 187 44.85 14.85 -28.63
C HIS A 187 44.41 16.06 -29.47
N ALA A 188 44.36 17.23 -28.84
CA ALA A 188 44.76 18.46 -29.51
C ALA A 188 46.29 18.57 -29.40
N VAL A 189 47.03 18.02 -30.37
CA VAL A 189 48.44 18.38 -30.56
C VAL A 189 48.47 19.77 -31.16
N HIS A 190 48.66 20.77 -30.31
CA HIS A 190 49.24 22.05 -30.73
C HIS A 190 50.71 21.78 -31.11
N ALA A 191 50.96 21.59 -32.40
CA ALA A 191 52.29 21.82 -32.96
C ALA A 191 52.38 23.30 -33.33
N ASN A 192 52.73 24.13 -32.35
CA ASN A 192 53.38 25.41 -32.60
C ASN A 192 54.88 25.17 -32.54
N PHE A 193 55.53 25.08 -33.69
CA PHE A 193 56.93 25.46 -33.85
C PHE A 193 56.99 26.38 -35.06
N GLY A 194 57.14 27.67 -34.78
CA GLY A 194 57.67 28.64 -35.72
C GLY A 194 59.13 28.90 -35.35
N ALA A 195 60.02 28.59 -36.29
CA ALA A 195 61.26 29.29 -36.61
C ALA A 195 61.85 28.62 -37.87
#